data_AF-R7IF28-F1
#
_entry.id   AF-R7IF28-F1
#
_cell.length_a   1.000
_cell.length_b   1.000
_cell.length_c   1.000
_cell.angle_alpha   90.00
_cell.angle_beta   90.00
_cell.angle_gamma   90.00
#
_symmetry.space_group_name_H-M   'P 1'
#
loop_
_entity.id
_entity.type
_entity.pdbx_description
1 polymer ?
#
loop_
_entity_poly.entity_id
_entity_poly.type
_entity_poly.pdbx_seq_one_letter_code
_entity_poly.pdbx_strand_id
1 'polypeptide(L)' 'MPEVLLSGNHAVVDRWNRDKALEATCKNRPDLIKIARSCGSLSKDDLKSLREIVRRMKESAEKGDAA' A
#
# COMPACT_ATOMS: atom_id res chain seq x y z
N MET A 1 6.18 -16.37 7.81
CA MET A 1 6.73 -15.63 6.64
C MET A 1 5.71 -15.67 5.51
N PRO A 2 5.61 -14.65 4.64
CA PRO A 2 4.64 -14.61 3.54
C PRO A 2 4.88 -15.73 2.52
N GLU A 3 3.81 -16.40 2.08
CA GLU A 3 3.89 -17.46 1.07
C GLU A 3 4.42 -16.98 -0.29
N VAL A 4 4.21 -15.69 -0.61
CA VAL A 4 4.73 -15.08 -1.85
C VAL A 4 6.26 -15.18 -1.98
N LEU A 5 6.99 -15.18 -0.85
CA LEU A 5 8.45 -15.31 -0.83
C LEU A 5 8.92 -16.74 -1.14
N LEU A 6 8.04 -17.74 -1.05
CA LEU A 6 8.35 -19.15 -1.30
C LEU A 6 8.15 -19.55 -2.77
N SER A 7 7.52 -18.69 -3.57
CA SER A 7 7.14 -18.99 -4.97
C SER A 7 8.30 -18.89 -5.97
N GLY A 8 9.47 -18.34 -5.58
CA GLY A 8 10.62 -18.12 -6.46
C GLY A 8 10.38 -17.08 -7.58
N ASN A 9 9.21 -16.44 -7.63
CA ASN A 9 8.89 -15.44 -8.65
C ASN A 9 9.22 -14.03 -8.14
N HIS A 10 10.40 -13.55 -8.49
CA HIS A 10 10.92 -12.24 -8.06
C HIS A 10 9.98 -11.07 -8.41
N ALA A 11 9.25 -11.13 -9.54
CA ALA A 11 8.33 -10.07 -9.91
C ALA A 11 7.16 -9.93 -8.92
N VAL A 12 6.67 -11.04 -8.38
CA VAL A 12 5.59 -11.05 -7.39
C VAL A 12 6.11 -10.57 -6.03
N VAL A 13 7.34 -10.92 -5.68
CA VAL A 13 8.01 -10.44 -4.46
C VAL A 13 8.24 -8.93 -4.51
N ASP A 14 8.75 -8.41 -5.63
CA ASP A 14 8.95 -6.97 -5.82
C ASP A 14 7.62 -6.22 -5.76
N ARG A 15 6.58 -6.77 -6.38
CA ARG A 15 5.23 -6.20 -6.29
C ARG A 15 4.73 -6.17 -4.86
N TRP A 16 4.88 -7.27 -4.13
CA TRP A 16 4.45 -7.37 -2.74
C TRP A 16 5.20 -6.40 -1.83
N ASN A 17 6.53 -6.29 -2.00
CA ASN A 17 7.35 -5.31 -1.28
C ASN A 17 6.92 -3.87 -1.59
N ARG A 18 6.61 -3.57 -2.86
CA ARG A 18 6.11 -2.26 -3.28
C ARG A 18 4.78 -1.93 -2.61
N ASP A 19 3.83 -2.85 -2.63
CA ASP A 19 2.52 -2.68 -1.99
C ASP A 19 2.66 -2.49 -0.46
N LYS A 20 3.57 -3.23 0.18
CA LYS A 20 3.87 -3.08 1.61
C LYS A 20 4.53 -1.76 1.96
N ALA A 21 5.45 -1.27 1.13
CA ALA A 21 6.06 0.04 1.30
C ALA A 21 5.01 1.16 1.17
N LEU A 22 4.10 1.06 0.20
CA LEU A 22 2.99 2.01 0.04
C LEU A 22 2.05 2.00 1.25
N GLU A 23 1.72 0.82 1.79
CA GLU A 23 0.90 0.68 2.99
C GLU A 23 1.56 1.33 4.22
N ALA A 24 2.83 1.05 4.46
CA ALA A 24 3.59 1.66 5.56
C ALA A 24 3.72 3.18 5.40
N THR A 25 3.97 3.66 4.17
CA THR A 25 4.07 5.09 3.86
C THR A 25 2.72 5.78 4.08
N CYS A 26 1.61 5.19 3.62
CA CYS A 26 0.27 5.73 3.86
C CYS A 26 -0.04 5.88 5.36
N LYS A 27 0.37 4.90 6.17
CA LYS A 27 0.10 4.90 7.61
C LYS A 27 0.97 5.92 8.37
N ASN A 28 2.28 5.93 8.09
CA ASN A 28 3.23 6.70 8.88
C ASN A 28 3.50 8.10 8.31
N ARG A 29 3.46 8.25 6.98
CA ARG A 29 3.88 9.46 6.24
C ARG A 29 3.00 9.70 5.00
N PRO A 30 1.69 10.00 5.19
CA PRO A 30 0.77 10.26 4.07
C PRO A 30 1.16 11.47 3.22
N ASP A 31 1.99 12.37 3.75
CA ASP A 31 2.59 13.50 3.04
C ASP A 31 3.48 13.07 1.86
N LEU A 32 4.29 12.02 2.03
CA LEU A 32 5.17 11.51 0.97
C LEU A 32 4.37 10.94 -0.21
N ILE A 33 3.20 10.36 0.05
CA ILE A 33 2.30 9.88 -1.01
C ILE A 33 1.76 11.06 -1.84
N LYS A 34 1.45 12.19 -1.21
CA LYS A 34 1.00 13.40 -1.93
C LYS A 34 2.10 13.93 -2.86
N ILE A 35 3.34 13.97 -2.37
CA ILE A 35 4.51 14.39 -3.16
C ILE A 35 4.75 13.42 -4.32
N ALA A 36 4.75 12.11 -4.05
CA ALA A 36 4.92 11.10 -5.09
C ALA A 36 3.83 11.17 -6.18
N ARG A 37 2.59 11.53 -5.80
CA ARG A 37 1.50 11.81 -6.74
C ARG A 37 1.75 13.05 -7.57
N SER A 38 2.21 14.15 -6.98
CA SER A 38 2.50 15.39 -7.73
C SER A 38 3.69 15.24 -8.68
N CYS A 39 4.69 14.44 -8.30
CA CYS A 39 5.87 14.18 -9.12
C CYS A 39 5.63 13.12 -10.22
N GLY A 40 4.45 12.49 -10.28
CA GLY A 40 4.14 11.48 -11.29
C GLY A 40 4.93 10.17 -11.12
N SER A 41 5.55 9.93 -9.96
CA SER A 41 6.41 8.76 -9.71
C SER A 41 5.63 7.49 -9.35
N LEU A 42 4.30 7.53 -9.35
CA LEU A 42 3.42 6.42 -9.03
C LEU A 42 2.83 5.83 -10.30
N SER A 43 2.97 4.51 -10.46
CA SER A 43 2.36 3.78 -11.57
C SER A 43 0.82 3.71 -11.40
N LYS A 44 0.12 3.34 -12.47
CA LYS A 44 -1.35 3.10 -12.42
C LYS A 44 -1.69 2.03 -11.38
N ASP A 45 -0.86 1.00 -11.27
CA ASP A 45 -1.07 -0.08 -10.32
C ASP A 45 -0.77 0.35 -8.88
N ASP A 46 0.22 1.23 -8.65
CA ASP A 46 0.49 1.82 -7.34
C ASP A 46 -0.71 2.64 -6.87
N LEU A 47 -1.30 3.44 -7.76
CA LEU A 47 -2.50 4.23 -7.47
C LEU A 47 -3.71 3.35 -7.13
N LYS A 48 -3.85 2.20 -7.80
CA LYS A 48 -4.90 1.22 -7.51
C LYS A 48 -4.70 0.60 -6.12
N SER A 49 -3.48 0.15 -5.80
CA SER A 49 -3.13 -0.37 -4.48
C SER A 49 -3.39 0.67 -3.38
N LEU A 50 -2.96 1.92 -3.58
CA LEU A 50 -3.16 3.00 -2.63
C LEU A 50 -4.63 3.27 -2.33
N ARG A 51 -5.49 3.25 -3.36
CA ARG A 51 -6.94 3.42 -3.19
C ARG A 51 -7.53 2.32 -2.30
N GLU A 52 -7.12 1.08 -2.55
CA GLU A 52 -7.58 -0.08 -1.78
C GLU A 52 -7.06 -0.07 -0.34
N ILE A 53 -5.80 0.31 -0.13
CA ILE A 53 -5.19 0.47 1.19
C ILE A 53 -5.96 1.54 1.99
N VAL A 54 -6.19 2.72 1.41
CA VAL A 54 -6.93 3.81 2.08
C VAL A 54 -8.36 3.38 2.41
N ARG A 55 -9.03 2.65 1.51
CA ARG A 55 -10.37 2.10 1.75
C ARG A 55 -10.35 1.15 2.95
N ARG A 56 -9.47 0.15 2.94
CA ARG A 56 -9.30 -0.81 4.04
C ARG A 56 -8.97 -0.15 5.37
N MET A 57 -8.13 0.90 5.34
CA MET A 57 -7.78 1.66 6.55
C MET A 57 -8.96 2.45 7.11
N LYS A 58 -9.78 3.09 6.26
CA LYS A 58 -11.00 3.77 6.70
C LYS A 58 -12.00 2.80 7.33
N GLU A 59 -12.22 1.65 6.68
CA GLU A 59 -13.10 0.59 7.21
C GLU A 59 -12.60 0.04 8.56
N SER A 60 -11.28 -0.02 8.74
CA SER A 60 -10.67 -0.45 10.00
C SER A 60 -10.79 0.61 11.09
N ALA A 61 -10.78 1.90 10.74
CA ALA A 61 -11.02 3.00 11.67
C ALA A 61 -12.50 3.05 12.11
N GLU A 62 -13.44 2.88 11.18
CA GLU A 62 -14.88 2.85 11.46
C GLU A 62 -15.29 1.67 12.36
N LYS A 63 -14.62 0.51 12.22
CA LYS A 63 -14.85 -0.65 13.10
C LYS A 63 -14.26 -0.51 14.50
N GLY A 64 -13.32 0.42 14.71
CA GLY A 64 -12.67 0.66 16.00
C GLY A 64 -13.51 1.50 16.98
N ASP A 65 -14.42 2.33 16.47
CA ASP A 65 -15.33 3.17 17.28
C ASP A 65 -16.60 2.44 17.75
N ALA A 66 -16.77 1.16 17.38
CA ALA A 66 -17.92 0.33 17.74
C ALA A 66 -17.64 -0.68 18.87
N ALA A 67 -16.56 -0.50 19.64
CA ALA A 67 -16.14 -1.38 20.73
C ALA A 67 -16.30 -0.73 22.11
#